data_AF-A0A3E0UGB5-F1
#
_entry.id   AF-A0A3E0UGB5-F1
#
_cell.length_a   1.000
_cell.length_b   1.000
_cell.length_c   1.000
_cell.angle_alpha   90.00
_cell.angle_beta   90.00
_cell.angle_gamma   90.00
#
_symmetry.space_group_name_H-M   'P 1'
#
loop_
_entity.id
_entity.type
_entity.pdbx_description
1 polymer ?
#
loop_
_entity_poly.entity_id
_entity_poly.type
_entity_poly.pdbx_seq_one_letter_code
_entity_poly.pdbx_strand_id
1 'polypeptide(L)'
;MKHLPLLLLSPLLLMACDTGPDLAKICKESPAMCEEFIEDTWCKKERVKTIYHNYALTQTGADKQKFDLLIAYEEYAACMDHASQIEHIKLKYKKRNRIDNAIKAKERIKQLSEETLRSEHPELLFYHWSRYLNEGALAKFLAMEGSKALETAASQFNLATYYIKRDPDKTLDLLFHALELQADDSPVNTEIFKSITTIFTDKEEFKQAYIWLKILTLYDPEDIDSSEQGLMAFAQFHKLDADFLDKVASATLDKITDGTFTAPRH
;
A
#
# COMPACT_ATOMS: atom_id res chain seq x y z
N MET A 1 17.89 57.95 -36.22
CA MET A 1 17.52 57.47 -34.88
C MET A 1 16.00 57.41 -34.77
N LYS A 2 15.41 56.21 -34.69
CA LYS A 2 14.24 55.86 -33.88
C LYS A 2 14.00 54.35 -34.01
N HIS A 3 14.18 53.67 -32.89
CA HIS A 3 14.07 52.23 -32.73
C HIS A 3 12.60 51.81 -32.69
N LEU A 4 12.26 50.68 -33.33
CA LEU A 4 10.99 49.98 -33.18
C LEU A 4 11.27 48.67 -32.40
N PRO A 5 10.57 48.39 -31.29
CA PRO A 5 10.91 47.27 -30.42
C PRO A 5 10.37 45.95 -30.98
N LEU A 6 11.24 44.94 -31.00
CA LEU A 6 10.92 43.57 -31.37
C LEU A 6 10.30 42.87 -30.16
N LEU A 7 8.98 42.62 -30.21
CA LEU A 7 8.27 41.82 -29.20
C LEU A 7 8.65 40.34 -29.37
N LEU A 8 9.43 39.78 -28.43
CA LEU A 8 9.67 38.34 -28.34
C LEU A 8 8.41 37.66 -27.79
N LEU A 9 7.72 36.91 -28.65
CA LEU A 9 6.67 35.97 -28.26
C LEU A 9 7.34 34.66 -27.80
N SER A 10 7.36 34.41 -26.49
CA SER A 10 7.82 33.15 -25.92
C SER A 10 6.75 32.06 -26.13
N PRO A 11 7.06 30.89 -26.71
CA PRO A 11 6.09 29.81 -26.82
C PRO A 11 5.93 29.16 -25.45
N LEU A 12 4.71 29.19 -24.91
CA LEU A 12 4.33 28.32 -23.79
C LEU A 12 4.38 26.87 -24.27
N LEU A 13 5.37 26.12 -23.80
CA LEU A 13 5.36 24.66 -23.85
C LEU A 13 4.24 24.19 -22.92
N LEU A 14 3.11 23.79 -23.52
CA LEU A 14 2.05 23.06 -22.84
C LEU A 14 2.63 21.71 -22.42
N MET A 15 2.96 21.57 -21.14
CA MET A 15 3.16 20.26 -20.53
C MET A 15 1.79 19.55 -20.58
N ALA A 16 1.65 18.59 -21.49
CA ALA A 16 0.53 17.67 -21.45
C ALA A 16 0.63 16.87 -20.15
N CYS A 17 -0.33 17.05 -19.24
CA CYS A 17 -0.58 16.09 -18.17
C CYS A 17 -1.05 14.80 -18.85
N ASP A 18 -0.11 13.93 -19.21
CA ASP A 18 -0.42 12.59 -19.70
C ASP A 18 -0.82 11.75 -18.47
N THR A 19 -2.09 11.88 -18.07
CA THR A 19 -2.73 10.85 -17.26
C THR A 19 -2.67 9.60 -18.12
N GLY A 20 -1.98 8.55 -17.64
CA GLY A 20 -1.61 7.37 -18.42
C GLY A 20 -2.72 6.73 -19.28
N PRO A 21 -2.38 5.69 -20.05
CA PRO A 21 -3.24 5.20 -21.14
C PRO A 21 -4.66 4.89 -20.66
N ASP A 22 -5.67 5.53 -21.28
CA ASP A 22 -7.08 5.27 -21.00
C ASP A 22 -7.41 3.77 -21.13
N LEU A 23 -8.21 3.21 -20.23
CA LEU A 23 -8.60 1.79 -20.23
C LEU A 23 -9.16 1.37 -21.59
N ALA A 24 -9.93 2.24 -22.25
CA ALA A 24 -10.47 1.95 -23.58
C ALA A 24 -9.35 1.79 -24.63
N LYS A 25 -8.27 2.56 -24.52
CA LYS A 25 -7.08 2.43 -25.37
C LYS A 25 -6.36 1.12 -25.09
N ILE A 26 -6.15 0.77 -23.82
CA ILE A 26 -5.53 -0.51 -23.42
C ILE A 26 -6.32 -1.69 -23.98
N CYS A 27 -7.65 -1.71 -23.81
CA CYS A 27 -8.48 -2.81 -24.31
C CYS A 27 -8.52 -2.88 -25.84
N LYS A 28 -8.35 -1.76 -26.54
CA LYS A 28 -8.24 -1.76 -28.00
C LYS A 28 -6.91 -2.34 -28.48
N GLU A 29 -5.83 -2.04 -27.79
CA GLU A 29 -4.49 -2.55 -28.12
C GLU A 29 -4.27 -4.00 -27.68
N SER A 30 -4.88 -4.41 -26.56
CA SER A 30 -4.74 -5.74 -25.96
C SER A 30 -6.09 -6.31 -25.50
N PRO A 31 -6.99 -6.72 -26.42
CA PRO A 31 -8.31 -7.23 -26.08
C PRO A 31 -8.26 -8.43 -25.11
N ALA A 32 -7.26 -9.30 -25.26
CA ALA A 32 -7.09 -10.48 -24.42
C ALA A 32 -6.88 -10.16 -22.93
N MET A 33 -6.30 -9.00 -22.59
CA MET A 33 -6.16 -8.57 -21.19
C MET A 33 -7.51 -8.19 -20.57
N CYS A 34 -8.32 -7.46 -21.33
CA CYS A 34 -9.63 -7.05 -20.85
C CYS A 34 -10.61 -8.23 -20.80
N GLU A 35 -10.45 -9.21 -21.69
CA GLU A 35 -11.25 -10.44 -21.70
C GLU A 35 -10.68 -11.55 -20.79
N GLU A 36 -9.58 -11.29 -20.08
CA GLU A 36 -8.96 -12.27 -19.20
C GLU A 36 -9.93 -12.75 -18.12
N PHE A 37 -10.72 -11.85 -17.55
CA PHE A 37 -11.75 -12.21 -16.57
C PHE A 37 -13.14 -11.85 -17.06
N ILE A 38 -14.10 -12.71 -16.74
CA ILE A 38 -15.52 -12.48 -17.03
C ILE A 38 -15.97 -11.22 -16.31
N GLU A 39 -16.69 -10.34 -17.00
CA GLU A 39 -17.14 -9.08 -16.40
C GLU A 39 -18.11 -9.29 -15.24
N ASP A 40 -17.84 -8.59 -14.15
CA ASP A 40 -18.69 -8.49 -12.99
C ASP A 40 -18.61 -7.07 -12.43
N THR A 41 -19.72 -6.57 -11.90
CA THR A 41 -19.83 -5.19 -11.40
C THR A 41 -19.29 -5.03 -9.98
N TRP A 42 -19.17 -6.12 -9.21
CA TRP A 42 -18.77 -6.07 -7.80
C TRP A 42 -17.29 -5.73 -7.67
N CYS A 43 -16.42 -6.46 -8.38
CA CYS A 43 -14.97 -6.27 -8.31
C CYS A 43 -14.42 -5.53 -9.54
N LYS A 44 -15.16 -4.54 -10.03
CA LYS A 44 -14.79 -3.79 -11.24
C LYS A 44 -13.46 -3.05 -11.04
N LYS A 45 -13.25 -2.45 -9.87
CA LYS A 45 -12.05 -1.66 -9.56
C LYS A 45 -10.81 -2.54 -9.58
N GLU A 46 -10.88 -3.69 -8.93
CA GLU A 46 -9.81 -4.67 -8.82
C GLU A 46 -9.51 -5.30 -10.19
N ARG A 47 -10.53 -5.63 -11.00
CA ARG A 47 -10.33 -6.09 -12.39
C ARG A 47 -9.62 -5.03 -13.24
N VAL A 48 -10.02 -3.77 -13.11
CA VAL A 48 -9.36 -2.68 -13.86
C VAL A 48 -7.90 -2.54 -13.44
N LYS A 49 -7.60 -2.69 -12.14
CA LYS A 49 -6.24 -2.69 -11.62
C LYS A 49 -5.38 -3.81 -12.21
N THR A 50 -5.90 -5.04 -12.33
CA THR A 50 -5.14 -6.14 -12.98
C THR A 50 -4.81 -5.83 -14.44
N ILE A 51 -5.73 -5.20 -15.18
CA ILE A 51 -5.51 -4.79 -16.59
C ILE A 51 -4.37 -3.76 -16.67
N TYR A 52 -4.40 -2.71 -15.84
CA TYR A 52 -3.37 -1.68 -15.84
C TYR A 52 -1.98 -2.24 -15.51
N HIS A 53 -1.87 -3.09 -14.49
CA HIS A 53 -0.58 -3.68 -14.11
C HIS A 53 -0.08 -4.70 -15.14
N ASN A 54 -0.99 -5.48 -15.75
CA ASN A 54 -0.62 -6.39 -16.82
C ASN A 54 -0.10 -5.62 -18.04
N TYR A 55 -0.77 -4.54 -18.44
CA TYR A 55 -0.29 -3.65 -19.50
C TYR A 55 1.08 -3.05 -19.14
N ALA A 56 1.25 -2.50 -17.94
CA ALA A 56 2.54 -1.95 -17.50
C ALA A 56 3.68 -2.98 -17.52
N LEU A 57 3.39 -4.24 -17.16
CA LEU A 57 4.33 -5.34 -17.26
C LEU A 57 4.72 -5.62 -18.72
N THR A 58 3.78 -5.57 -19.68
CA THR A 58 4.12 -5.77 -21.09
C THR A 58 5.01 -4.65 -21.67
N GLN A 59 4.93 -3.44 -21.12
CA GLN A 59 5.76 -2.32 -21.57
C GLN A 59 7.20 -2.39 -21.03
N THR A 60 7.38 -2.93 -19.82
CA THR A 60 8.66 -2.83 -19.09
C THR A 60 9.36 -4.18 -18.88
N GLY A 61 8.59 -5.26 -18.69
CA GLY A 61 9.10 -6.58 -18.31
C GLY A 61 9.79 -6.64 -16.95
N ALA A 62 9.75 -5.55 -16.17
CA ALA A 62 10.55 -5.39 -14.97
C ALA A 62 9.91 -6.06 -13.74
N ASP A 63 10.77 -6.47 -12.80
CA ASP A 63 10.38 -7.23 -11.62
C ASP A 63 9.44 -6.47 -10.68
N LYS A 64 9.56 -5.14 -10.63
CA LYS A 64 8.60 -4.27 -9.94
C LYS A 64 7.18 -4.46 -10.47
N GLN A 65 7.00 -4.45 -11.79
CA GLN A 65 5.68 -4.61 -12.40
C GLN A 65 5.14 -6.04 -12.23
N LYS A 66 6.01 -7.06 -12.11
CA LYS A 66 5.58 -8.41 -11.74
C LYS A 66 5.04 -8.45 -10.31
N PHE A 67 5.74 -7.81 -9.37
CA PHE A 67 5.24 -7.67 -8.00
C PHE A 67 3.89 -6.95 -7.96
N ASP A 68 3.76 -5.81 -8.64
CA ASP A 68 2.50 -5.06 -8.67
C ASP A 68 1.34 -5.87 -9.25
N LEU A 69 1.61 -6.66 -10.30
CA LEU A 69 0.62 -7.55 -10.90
C LEU A 69 0.25 -8.72 -9.98
N LEU A 70 1.20 -9.29 -9.22
CA LEU A 70 0.91 -10.29 -8.19
C LEU A 70 -0.07 -9.74 -7.15
N ILE A 71 0.21 -8.56 -6.60
CA ILE A 71 -0.66 -7.91 -5.61
C ILE A 71 -2.03 -7.61 -6.21
N ALA A 72 -2.10 -7.10 -7.44
CA ALA A 72 -3.38 -6.84 -8.12
C ALA A 72 -4.21 -8.12 -8.31
N TYR A 73 -3.58 -9.25 -8.65
CA TYR A 73 -4.28 -10.52 -8.74
C TYR A 73 -4.73 -11.04 -7.37
N GLU A 74 -3.94 -10.86 -6.30
CA GLU A 74 -4.33 -11.22 -4.92
C GLU A 74 -5.59 -10.46 -4.48
N GLU A 75 -5.60 -9.14 -4.67
CA GLU A 75 -6.75 -8.28 -4.35
C GLU A 75 -7.99 -8.68 -5.16
N TYR A 76 -7.82 -8.93 -6.45
CA TYR A 76 -8.92 -9.35 -7.32
C TYR A 76 -9.49 -10.72 -6.92
N ALA A 77 -8.62 -11.70 -6.62
CA ALA A 77 -9.02 -13.02 -6.16
C ALA A 77 -9.79 -12.93 -4.83
N ALA A 78 -9.29 -12.14 -3.88
CA ALA A 78 -9.94 -11.93 -2.59
C ALA A 78 -11.33 -11.28 -2.75
N CYS A 79 -11.45 -10.25 -3.60
CA CYS A 79 -12.74 -9.63 -3.89
C CYS A 79 -13.71 -10.64 -4.51
N MET A 80 -13.25 -11.44 -5.49
CA MET A 80 -14.10 -12.44 -6.16
C MET A 80 -14.55 -13.56 -5.22
N ASP A 81 -13.66 -14.05 -4.34
CA ASP A 81 -13.99 -15.02 -3.31
C ASP A 81 -15.09 -14.48 -2.40
N HIS A 82 -14.97 -13.23 -1.94
CA HIS A 82 -15.98 -12.58 -1.10
C HIS A 82 -17.29 -12.38 -1.86
N ALA A 83 -17.25 -11.84 -3.07
CA ALA A 83 -18.41 -11.60 -3.91
C ALA A 83 -19.14 -12.90 -4.32
N SER A 84 -18.44 -14.03 -4.35
CA SER A 84 -19.02 -15.34 -4.67
C SER A 84 -19.99 -15.87 -3.60
N GLN A 85 -19.94 -15.32 -2.38
CA GLN A 85 -20.86 -15.65 -1.30
C GLN A 85 -22.30 -15.15 -1.59
N ILE A 86 -22.47 -14.23 -2.54
CA ILE A 86 -23.76 -13.67 -2.93
C ILE A 86 -24.39 -14.54 -4.01
N GLU A 87 -25.59 -15.08 -3.73
CA GLU A 87 -26.36 -15.85 -4.68
C GLU A 87 -27.60 -15.08 -5.18
N HIS A 88 -27.65 -14.81 -6.48
CA HIS A 88 -28.83 -14.20 -7.10
C HIS A 88 -29.92 -15.25 -7.35
N ILE A 89 -31.17 -14.95 -6.96
CA ILE A 89 -32.32 -15.84 -7.17
C ILE A 89 -32.52 -16.20 -8.66
N LYS A 90 -32.40 -15.20 -9.56
CA LYS A 90 -32.60 -15.38 -11.01
C LYS A 90 -31.30 -15.66 -11.78
N LEU A 91 -30.19 -15.04 -11.39
CA LEU A 91 -28.93 -15.04 -12.15
C LEU A 91 -27.87 -15.91 -11.47
N LYS A 92 -28.18 -17.19 -11.23
CA LYS A 92 -27.28 -18.12 -10.53
C LYS A 92 -25.91 -18.28 -11.20
N TYR A 93 -25.82 -18.08 -12.51
CA TYR A 93 -24.54 -18.12 -13.24
C TYR A 93 -23.52 -17.08 -12.75
N LYS A 94 -23.96 -15.94 -12.18
CA LYS A 94 -23.05 -14.91 -11.68
C LYS A 94 -22.15 -15.42 -10.56
N LYS A 95 -22.71 -16.24 -9.66
CA LYS A 95 -21.94 -16.89 -8.59
C LYS A 95 -20.87 -17.81 -9.18
N ARG A 96 -21.24 -18.62 -10.18
CA ARG A 96 -20.28 -19.48 -10.91
C ARG A 96 -19.17 -18.65 -11.56
N ASN A 97 -19.52 -17.60 -12.30
CA ASN A 97 -18.52 -16.75 -12.97
C ASN A 97 -17.53 -16.12 -11.98
N ARG A 98 -17.99 -15.72 -10.78
CA ARG A 98 -17.12 -15.20 -9.72
C ARG A 98 -16.16 -16.25 -9.18
N ILE A 99 -16.64 -17.48 -8.97
CA ILE A 99 -15.80 -18.61 -8.59
C ILE A 99 -14.77 -18.89 -9.68
N ASP A 100 -15.19 -18.95 -10.95
CA ASP A 100 -14.30 -19.20 -12.09
C ASP A 100 -13.22 -18.11 -12.21
N ASN A 101 -13.60 -16.83 -12.04
CA ASN A 101 -12.67 -15.71 -12.01
C ASN A 101 -11.68 -15.80 -10.83
N ALA A 102 -12.14 -16.18 -9.63
CA ALA A 102 -11.27 -16.34 -8.47
C ALA A 102 -10.25 -17.48 -8.69
N ILE A 103 -10.70 -18.62 -9.23
CA ILE A 103 -9.81 -19.74 -9.59
C ILE A 103 -8.77 -19.28 -10.60
N LYS A 104 -9.20 -18.63 -11.69
CA LYS A 104 -8.29 -18.14 -12.72
C LYS A 104 -7.28 -17.13 -12.18
N ALA A 105 -7.70 -16.21 -11.30
CA ALA A 105 -6.80 -15.25 -10.67
C ALA A 105 -5.73 -15.97 -9.81
N LYS A 106 -6.13 -17.00 -9.04
CA LYS A 106 -5.21 -17.84 -8.26
C LYS A 106 -4.23 -18.61 -9.13
N GLU A 107 -4.67 -19.10 -10.29
CA GLU A 107 -3.78 -19.71 -11.28
C GLU A 107 -2.75 -18.72 -11.81
N ARG A 108 -3.14 -17.46 -12.07
CA ARG A 108 -2.21 -16.39 -12.47
C ARG A 108 -1.20 -16.04 -11.39
N ILE A 109 -1.64 -15.95 -10.13
CA ILE A 109 -0.75 -15.76 -8.99
C ILE A 109 0.29 -16.87 -8.97
N LYS A 110 -0.14 -18.14 -9.03
CA LYS A 110 0.77 -19.29 -9.03
C LYS A 110 1.80 -19.21 -10.17
N GLN A 111 1.34 -18.95 -11.40
CA GLN A 111 2.21 -18.84 -12.57
C GLN A 111 3.27 -17.74 -12.38
N LEU A 112 2.84 -16.53 -12.01
CA LEU A 112 3.74 -15.39 -11.88
C LEU A 112 4.69 -15.54 -10.67
N SER A 113 4.25 -16.20 -9.60
CA SER A 113 5.12 -16.58 -8.48
C SER A 113 6.22 -17.54 -8.92
N GLU A 114 5.91 -18.55 -9.75
CA GLU A 114 6.92 -19.47 -10.30
C GLU A 114 7.92 -18.73 -11.19
N GLU A 115 7.46 -17.80 -12.02
CA GLU A 115 8.31 -16.97 -12.89
C GLU A 115 9.24 -16.03 -12.12
N THR A 116 8.84 -15.60 -10.92
CA THR A 116 9.60 -14.64 -10.09
C THR A 116 10.46 -15.29 -9.01
N LEU A 117 10.47 -16.63 -8.90
CA LEU A 117 11.13 -17.36 -7.81
C LEU A 117 12.64 -17.05 -7.66
N ARG A 118 13.30 -16.66 -8.76
CA ARG A 118 14.73 -16.33 -8.79
C ARG A 118 15.03 -14.84 -8.79
N SER A 119 14.00 -13.99 -8.70
CA SER A 119 14.19 -12.54 -8.63
C SER A 119 15.00 -12.14 -7.39
N GLU A 120 15.78 -11.07 -7.52
CA GLU A 120 16.48 -10.42 -6.41
C GLU A 120 15.88 -9.05 -6.08
N HIS A 121 14.72 -8.72 -6.67
CA HIS A 121 14.02 -7.49 -6.37
C HIS A 121 13.47 -7.53 -4.94
N PRO A 122 13.69 -6.48 -4.11
CA PRO A 122 13.29 -6.47 -2.70
C PRO A 122 11.85 -6.91 -2.43
N GLU A 123 10.89 -6.35 -3.16
CA GLU A 123 9.48 -6.65 -2.97
C GLU A 123 9.14 -8.09 -3.33
N LEU A 124 9.79 -8.67 -4.34
CA LEU A 124 9.60 -10.08 -4.71
C LEU A 124 10.27 -11.01 -3.70
N LEU A 125 11.44 -10.65 -3.17
CA LEU A 125 12.07 -11.41 -2.10
C LEU A 125 11.17 -11.45 -0.86
N PHE A 126 10.65 -10.29 -0.45
CA PHE A 126 9.69 -10.21 0.64
C PHE A 126 8.38 -10.95 0.34
N TYR A 127 7.86 -10.84 -0.89
CA TYR A 127 6.68 -11.56 -1.34
C TYR A 127 6.85 -13.08 -1.19
N HIS A 128 7.96 -13.63 -1.67
CA HIS A 128 8.25 -15.07 -1.60
C HIS A 128 8.39 -15.57 -0.17
N TRP A 129 8.96 -14.76 0.72
CA TRP A 129 8.98 -15.11 2.15
C TRP A 129 7.58 -15.04 2.77
N SER A 130 6.87 -13.92 2.62
CA SER A 130 5.58 -13.70 3.28
C SER A 130 4.46 -14.62 2.80
N ARG A 131 4.47 -15.08 1.54
CA ARG A 131 3.44 -15.98 0.98
C ARG A 131 3.82 -17.45 1.02
N TYR A 132 5.11 -17.77 0.88
CA TYR A 132 5.58 -19.16 0.71
C TYR A 132 6.61 -19.61 1.74
N LEU A 133 6.89 -18.79 2.77
CA LEU A 133 7.90 -19.08 3.80
C LEU A 133 9.27 -19.41 3.20
N ASN A 134 9.61 -18.77 2.07
CA ASN A 134 10.90 -18.96 1.41
C ASN A 134 12.01 -18.28 2.22
N GLU A 135 12.65 -19.04 3.10
CA GLU A 135 13.76 -18.58 3.95
C GLU A 135 14.98 -18.10 3.14
N GLY A 136 15.19 -18.64 1.93
CA GLY A 136 16.25 -18.17 1.03
C GLY A 136 15.98 -16.76 0.51
N ALA A 137 14.72 -16.46 0.17
CA ALA A 137 14.29 -15.13 -0.24
C ALA A 137 14.38 -14.14 0.94
N LEU A 138 13.97 -14.56 2.14
CA LEU A 138 14.13 -13.76 3.35
C LEU A 138 15.61 -13.42 3.62
N ALA A 139 16.49 -14.42 3.58
CA ALA A 139 17.92 -14.20 3.84
C ALA A 139 18.52 -13.17 2.87
N LYS A 140 18.14 -13.24 1.59
CA LYS A 140 18.53 -12.22 0.60
C LYS A 140 17.94 -10.85 0.91
N PHE A 141 16.66 -10.76 1.26
CA PHE A 141 15.99 -9.50 1.61
C PHE A 141 16.67 -8.83 2.81
N LEU A 142 16.93 -9.57 3.89
CA LEU A 142 17.59 -9.05 5.09
C LEU A 142 19.04 -8.64 4.83
N ALA A 143 19.75 -9.32 3.93
CA ALA A 143 21.10 -8.92 3.52
C ALA A 143 21.13 -7.56 2.79
N MET A 144 19.98 -7.04 2.35
CA MET A 144 19.84 -5.71 1.73
C MET A 144 19.52 -4.60 2.74
N GLU A 145 19.41 -4.91 4.04
CA GLU A 145 19.17 -3.91 5.09
C GLU A 145 20.25 -2.81 5.08
N GLY A 146 19.82 -1.55 5.15
CA GLY A 146 20.70 -0.37 5.02
C GLY A 146 21.15 -0.03 3.59
N SER A 147 20.70 -0.77 2.58
CA SER A 147 20.94 -0.42 1.17
C SER A 147 19.91 0.58 0.64
N LYS A 148 20.29 1.34 -0.39
CA LYS A 148 19.37 2.25 -1.11
C LYS A 148 18.14 1.53 -1.69
N ALA A 149 18.24 0.23 -1.95
CA ALA A 149 17.13 -0.54 -2.50
C ALA A 149 15.99 -0.75 -1.49
N LEU A 150 16.29 -0.69 -0.19
CA LEU A 150 15.28 -0.76 0.88
C LEU A 150 14.89 0.62 1.43
N GLU A 151 15.42 1.70 0.86
CA GLU A 151 15.12 3.08 1.25
C GLU A 151 13.78 3.55 0.68
N THR A 152 12.71 2.84 1.04
CA THR A 152 11.32 3.17 0.67
C THR A 152 10.41 2.87 1.85
N ALA A 153 9.34 3.65 2.02
CA ALA A 153 8.36 3.44 3.08
C ALA A 153 7.86 1.98 3.14
N ALA A 154 7.53 1.39 1.98
CA ALA A 154 7.08 0.00 1.90
C ALA A 154 8.15 -1.02 2.34
N SER A 155 9.41 -0.82 1.96
CA SER A 155 10.49 -1.75 2.35
C SER A 155 10.83 -1.65 3.84
N GLN A 156 10.77 -0.45 4.42
CA GLN A 156 10.96 -0.25 5.86
C GLN A 156 9.83 -0.90 6.66
N PHE A 157 8.57 -0.75 6.21
CA PHE A 157 7.44 -1.48 6.78
C PHE A 157 7.62 -3.00 6.66
N ASN A 158 8.05 -3.50 5.51
CA ASN A 158 8.32 -4.92 5.31
C ASN A 158 9.39 -5.46 6.28
N LEU A 159 10.49 -4.73 6.50
CA LEU A 159 11.47 -5.08 7.53
C LEU A 159 10.84 -5.08 8.93
N ALA A 160 10.00 -4.09 9.25
CA ALA A 160 9.31 -4.01 10.53
C ALA A 160 8.45 -5.25 10.77
N THR A 161 7.73 -5.77 9.76
CA THR A 161 6.92 -7.00 9.91
C THR A 161 7.76 -8.22 10.29
N TYR A 162 9.04 -8.27 9.88
CA TYR A 162 9.96 -9.33 10.30
C TYR A 162 10.41 -9.15 11.76
N TYR A 163 10.73 -7.93 12.16
CA TYR A 163 11.26 -7.65 13.50
C TYR A 163 10.19 -7.53 14.60
N ILE A 164 8.91 -7.35 14.27
CA ILE A 164 7.84 -7.04 15.24
C ILE A 164 7.72 -8.02 16.43
N LYS A 165 8.05 -9.30 16.23
CA LYS A 165 8.05 -10.33 17.29
C LYS A 165 9.43 -10.63 17.88
N ARG A 166 10.48 -9.95 17.41
CA ARG A 166 11.88 -10.24 17.69
C ARG A 166 12.57 -9.10 18.41
N ASP A 167 12.30 -7.87 17.97
CA ASP A 167 12.95 -6.65 18.42
C ASP A 167 11.97 -5.47 18.29
N PRO A 168 11.20 -5.16 19.35
CA PRO A 168 10.20 -4.08 19.32
C PRO A 168 10.82 -2.69 19.11
N ASP A 169 12.03 -2.45 19.62
CA ASP A 169 12.70 -1.15 19.48
C ASP A 169 13.16 -0.94 18.04
N LYS A 170 13.82 -1.94 17.44
CA LYS A 170 14.14 -1.91 16.00
C LYS A 170 12.90 -1.80 15.13
N THR A 171 11.81 -2.43 15.55
CA THR A 171 10.53 -2.33 14.84
C THR A 171 10.01 -0.89 14.86
N LEU A 172 10.06 -0.20 16.00
CA LEU A 172 9.69 1.22 16.08
C LEU A 172 10.57 2.08 15.17
N ASP A 173 11.89 1.87 15.17
CA ASP A 173 12.82 2.62 14.31
C ASP A 173 12.45 2.48 12.82
N LEU A 174 12.18 1.25 12.37
CA LEU A 174 11.78 0.96 10.99
C LEU A 174 10.41 1.56 10.66
N LEU A 175 9.44 1.51 11.58
CA LEU A 175 8.11 2.08 11.39
C LEU A 175 8.16 3.62 11.32
N PHE A 176 8.94 4.28 12.17
CA PHE A 176 9.13 5.72 12.10
C PHE A 176 9.86 6.14 10.83
N HIS A 177 10.88 5.39 10.43
CA HIS A 177 11.59 5.66 9.19
C HIS A 177 10.71 5.42 7.96
N ALA A 178 9.78 4.45 8.00
CA ALA A 178 8.77 4.29 6.96
C ALA A 178 7.87 5.54 6.81
N LEU A 179 7.49 6.17 7.93
CA LEU A 179 6.72 7.43 7.92
C LEU A 179 7.55 8.63 7.44
N GLU A 180 8.85 8.67 7.74
CA GLU A 180 9.77 9.70 7.24
C GLU A 180 9.99 9.59 5.72
N LEU A 181 9.94 8.38 5.17
CA LEU A 181 10.04 8.12 3.73
C LEU A 181 8.68 8.19 2.99
N GLN A 182 7.61 8.60 3.66
CA GLN A 182 6.30 8.71 3.04
C GLN A 182 6.31 9.80 1.97
N ALA A 183 5.81 9.46 0.78
CA ALA A 183 5.66 10.43 -0.31
C ALA A 183 4.34 11.22 -0.19
N ASP A 184 4.38 12.50 -0.51
CA ASP A 184 3.25 13.45 -0.39
C ASP A 184 1.99 13.04 -1.18
N ASP A 185 2.14 12.21 -2.23
CA ASP A 185 1.05 11.82 -3.13
C ASP A 185 0.48 10.41 -2.88
N SER A 186 1.06 9.68 -1.92
CA SER A 186 0.73 8.29 -1.63
C SER A 186 0.01 8.17 -0.29
N PRO A 187 -1.05 7.34 -0.18
CA PRO A 187 -1.69 7.09 1.10
C PRO A 187 -0.71 6.45 2.09
N VAL A 188 -0.82 6.82 3.36
CA VAL A 188 -0.05 6.23 4.45
C VAL A 188 -0.61 4.86 4.76
N ASN A 189 0.27 3.89 4.98
CA ASN A 189 -0.13 2.57 5.47
C ASN A 189 -0.58 2.66 6.94
N THR A 190 -1.89 2.58 7.21
CA THR A 190 -2.46 2.70 8.56
C THR A 190 -2.01 1.61 9.52
N GLU A 191 -1.55 0.45 9.01
CA GLU A 191 -0.96 -0.60 9.83
C GLU A 191 0.32 -0.15 10.56
N ILE A 192 0.98 0.91 10.08
CA ILE A 192 2.10 1.53 10.79
C ILE A 192 1.60 2.14 12.11
N PHE A 193 0.53 2.93 12.07
CA PHE A 193 -0.03 3.57 13.28
C PHE A 193 -0.54 2.53 14.27
N LYS A 194 -1.21 1.48 13.80
CA LYS A 194 -1.66 0.35 14.61
C LYS A 194 -0.48 -0.36 15.29
N SER A 195 0.55 -0.69 14.52
CA SER A 195 1.73 -1.38 15.03
C SER A 195 2.46 -0.55 16.09
N ILE A 196 2.66 0.75 15.85
CA ILE A 196 3.28 1.66 16.82
C ILE A 196 2.42 1.73 18.10
N THR A 197 1.09 1.86 17.96
CA THR A 197 0.15 1.90 19.09
C THR A 197 0.25 0.63 19.94
N THR A 198 0.25 -0.55 19.31
CA THR A 198 0.40 -1.82 20.01
C THR A 198 1.73 -1.91 20.74
N ILE A 199 2.85 -1.59 20.08
CA ILE A 199 4.17 -1.67 20.70
C ILE A 199 4.27 -0.75 21.94
N PHE A 200 3.80 0.50 21.84
CA PHE A 200 3.81 1.39 23.01
C PHE A 200 2.83 0.97 24.11
N THR A 201 1.71 0.35 23.75
CA THR A 201 0.78 -0.22 24.74
C THR A 201 1.45 -1.36 25.50
N ASP A 202 2.14 -2.27 24.80
CA ASP A 202 2.86 -3.41 25.38
C ASP A 202 4.03 -2.94 26.26
N LYS A 203 4.65 -1.81 25.94
CA LYS A 203 5.70 -1.15 26.75
C LYS A 203 5.15 -0.32 27.92
N GLU A 204 3.84 -0.28 28.11
CA GLU A 204 3.14 0.57 29.10
C GLU A 204 3.41 2.08 28.93
N GLU A 205 3.83 2.51 27.75
CA GLU A 205 4.07 3.91 27.39
C GLU A 205 2.76 4.56 26.90
N PHE A 206 1.75 4.59 27.76
CA PHE A 206 0.36 4.90 27.40
C PHE A 206 0.16 6.29 26.77
N LYS A 207 1.05 7.27 27.04
CA LYS A 207 1.01 8.56 26.35
C LYS A 207 1.30 8.42 24.86
N GLN A 208 2.32 7.63 24.50
CA GLN A 208 2.67 7.38 23.11
C GLN A 208 1.59 6.54 22.44
N ALA A 209 1.13 5.46 23.10
CA ALA A 209 0.04 4.65 22.59
C ALA A 209 -1.20 5.48 22.26
N TYR A 210 -1.60 6.40 23.15
CA TYR A 210 -2.73 7.31 22.91
C TYR A 210 -2.49 8.22 21.71
N ILE A 211 -1.32 8.84 21.59
CA ILE A 211 -0.98 9.72 20.46
C ILE A 211 -1.14 8.98 19.14
N TRP A 212 -0.55 7.78 19.02
CA TRP A 212 -0.59 7.01 17.77
C TRP A 212 -1.98 6.45 17.46
N LEU A 213 -2.75 6.08 18.48
CA LEU A 213 -4.16 5.71 18.30
C LEU A 213 -4.99 6.90 17.82
N LYS A 214 -4.74 8.10 18.35
CA LYS A 214 -5.41 9.33 17.90
C LYS A 214 -5.04 9.69 16.47
N ILE A 215 -3.76 9.53 16.09
CA ILE A 215 -3.30 9.70 14.70
C ILE A 215 -4.08 8.78 13.76
N LEU A 216 -4.26 7.50 14.13
CA LEU A 216 -5.08 6.56 13.35
C LEU A 216 -6.53 7.06 13.20
N THR A 217 -7.19 7.44 14.31
CA THR A 217 -8.58 7.94 14.28
C THR A 217 -8.75 9.20 13.43
N LEU A 218 -7.75 10.09 13.41
CA LEU A 218 -7.78 11.30 12.59
C LEU A 218 -7.55 11.01 11.10
N TYR A 219 -6.65 10.08 10.79
CA TYR A 219 -6.29 9.74 9.41
C TYR A 219 -7.32 8.84 8.73
N ASP A 220 -7.83 7.84 9.45
CA ASP A 220 -8.86 6.89 8.99
C ASP A 220 -9.99 6.77 10.01
N PRO A 221 -10.96 7.70 10.01
CA PRO A 221 -12.07 7.70 10.98
C PRO A 221 -13.02 6.50 10.85
N GLU A 222 -12.95 5.76 9.75
CA GLU A 222 -13.75 4.55 9.52
C GLU A 222 -13.02 3.27 9.96
N ASP A 223 -11.76 3.36 10.40
CA ASP A 223 -10.98 2.22 10.87
C ASP A 223 -11.62 1.58 12.11
N ILE A 224 -11.83 0.27 12.06
CA ILE A 224 -12.55 -0.49 13.09
C ILE A 224 -11.79 -0.61 14.42
N ASP A 225 -10.46 -0.44 14.40
CA ASP A 225 -9.60 -0.59 15.57
C ASP A 225 -9.50 0.71 16.38
N SER A 226 -10.12 1.80 15.90
CA SER A 226 -10.04 3.12 16.54
C SER A 226 -11.41 3.79 16.65
N SER A 227 -11.68 4.48 17.77
CA SER A 227 -12.89 5.28 17.94
C SER A 227 -12.67 6.37 18.99
N GLU A 228 -13.38 7.49 18.84
CA GLU A 228 -13.33 8.58 19.82
C GLU A 228 -13.76 8.13 21.21
N GLN A 229 -14.78 7.27 21.33
CA GLN A 229 -15.19 6.73 22.63
C GLN A 229 -14.11 5.84 23.26
N GLY A 230 -13.43 5.02 22.44
CA GLY A 230 -12.31 4.18 22.89
C GLY A 230 -11.14 5.03 23.40
N LEU A 231 -10.78 6.10 22.68
CA LEU A 231 -9.75 7.05 23.08
C LEU A 231 -10.10 7.73 24.42
N MET A 232 -11.33 8.25 24.57
CA MET A 232 -11.78 8.87 25.83
C MET A 232 -11.67 7.90 27.02
N ALA A 233 -12.10 6.65 26.83
CA ALA A 233 -12.01 5.62 27.86
C ALA A 233 -10.55 5.29 28.21
N PHE A 234 -9.68 5.16 27.20
CA PHE A 234 -8.26 4.90 27.38
C PHE A 234 -7.57 6.03 28.16
N ALA A 235 -7.81 7.29 27.78
CA ALA A 235 -7.26 8.46 28.47
C ALA A 235 -7.73 8.54 29.92
N GLN A 236 -9.02 8.28 30.18
CA GLN A 236 -9.55 8.28 31.54
C GLN A 236 -8.93 7.17 32.40
N PHE A 237 -8.83 5.96 31.86
CA PHE A 237 -8.29 4.81 32.58
C PHE A 237 -6.81 5.03 32.96
N HIS A 238 -6.01 5.54 32.04
CA HIS A 238 -4.58 5.81 32.26
C HIS A 238 -4.28 7.22 32.81
N LYS A 239 -5.31 8.02 33.11
CA LYS A 239 -5.21 9.39 33.65
C LYS A 239 -4.34 10.32 32.79
N LEU A 240 -4.57 10.28 31.49
CA LEU A 240 -3.82 11.06 30.50
C LEU A 240 -4.42 12.47 30.32
N ASP A 241 -3.57 13.43 29.93
CA ASP A 241 -3.99 14.75 29.48
C ASP A 241 -4.39 14.70 28.00
N ALA A 242 -5.63 14.27 27.74
CA ALA A 242 -6.14 14.07 26.38
C ALA A 242 -6.05 15.34 25.53
N ASP A 243 -6.42 16.50 26.07
CA ASP A 243 -6.41 17.79 25.34
C ASP A 243 -5.00 18.17 24.86
N PHE A 244 -3.98 17.89 25.66
CA PHE A 244 -2.60 18.09 25.25
C PHE A 244 -2.16 17.06 24.21
N LEU A 245 -2.45 15.78 24.44
CA LEU A 245 -2.01 14.70 23.56
C LEU A 245 -2.69 14.75 22.18
N ASP A 246 -3.95 15.19 22.10
CA ASP A 246 -4.68 15.41 20.84
C ASP A 246 -3.98 16.45 19.96
N LYS A 247 -3.45 17.52 20.55
CA LYS A 247 -2.66 18.53 19.82
C LYS A 247 -1.36 17.96 19.30
N VAL A 248 -0.70 17.10 20.09
CA VAL A 248 0.52 16.41 19.67
C VAL A 248 0.22 15.44 18.53
N ALA A 249 -0.87 14.68 18.61
CA ALA A 249 -1.30 13.77 17.56
C ALA A 249 -1.60 14.51 16.25
N SER A 250 -2.42 15.57 16.30
CA SER A 250 -2.73 16.40 15.12
C SER A 250 -1.46 16.98 14.50
N ALA A 251 -0.59 17.62 15.28
CA ALA A 251 0.64 18.21 14.76
C ALA A 251 1.64 17.17 14.22
N THR A 252 1.60 15.94 14.73
CA THR A 252 2.42 14.84 14.22
C THR A 252 1.86 14.32 12.91
N LEU A 253 0.54 14.14 12.82
CA LEU A 253 -0.12 13.73 11.59
C LEU A 253 0.10 14.74 10.46
N ASP A 254 -0.03 16.04 10.75
CA ASP A 254 0.24 17.11 9.77
C ASP A 254 1.65 16.95 9.17
N LYS A 255 2.67 16.70 10.01
CA LYS A 255 4.04 16.48 9.52
C LYS A 255 4.17 15.23 8.65
N ILE A 256 3.46 14.16 8.98
CA ILE A 256 3.48 12.91 8.21
C ILE A 256 2.83 13.14 6.84
N THR A 257 1.68 13.81 6.80
CA THR A 257 0.97 14.09 5.54
C THR A 257 1.67 15.14 4.68
N ASP A 258 2.42 16.05 5.31
CA ASP A 258 3.21 17.08 4.62
C ASP A 258 4.61 16.59 4.22
N GLY A 259 4.97 15.33 4.47
CA GLY A 259 6.29 14.78 4.13
C GLY A 259 7.46 15.40 4.92
N THR A 260 7.17 16.00 6.08
CA THR A 260 8.16 16.69 6.94
C THR A 260 8.38 16.00 8.28
N PHE A 261 7.78 14.82 8.47
CA PHE A 261 8.01 13.98 9.63
C PHE A 261 9.46 13.50 9.65
N THR A 262 10.13 13.66 10.78
CA THR A 262 11.48 13.15 11.01
C THR A 262 11.44 12.10 12.10
N ALA A 263 12.03 10.92 11.83
CA ALA A 263 12.06 9.83 12.78
C ALA A 263 12.79 10.27 14.08
N PRO A 264 12.28 9.90 15.27
CA PRO A 264 13.00 10.13 16.52
C PRO A 264 14.38 9.46 16.47
N ARG A 265 15.44 10.19 16.85
CA ARG A 265 16.78 9.63 16.98
C ARG A 265 17.05 9.34 18.45
N HIS A 266 17.41 8.09 18.76
CA HIS A 266 17.77 7.62 20.09
C HIS A 266 19.28 7.42 20.24
#